data_AF-A0A9C7ULV5-F1
#
_entry.id   AF-A0A9C7ULV5-F1
#
_cell.length_a   1.000
_cell.length_b   1.000
_cell.length_c   1.000
_cell.angle_alpha   90.00
_cell.angle_beta   90.00
_cell.angle_gamma   90.00
#
_symmetry.space_group_name_H-M   'P 1'
#
loop_
_entity.id
_entity.type
_entity.pdbx_description
1 polymer ?
#
loop_
_entity_poly.entity_id
_entity_poly.type
_entity_poly.pdbx_seq_one_letter_code
_entity_poly.pdbx_strand_id
1 'polypeptide(L)' 'MSGPAAGAVAAAHIGQQSGFDNLIACDMGGTSFDVSVIVGATPSLSAEKDLAYGIPVRVPRV' A
#
# COMPACT_ATOMS: atom_id res chain seq x y z
N MET A 1 12.42 2.06 -5.77
CA MET A 1 11.26 2.44 -4.95
C MET A 1 10.89 1.26 -4.06
N SER A 2 11.19 1.28 -2.76
CA SER A 2 11.00 0.11 -1.85
C SER A 2 10.30 0.41 -0.51
N GLY A 3 10.17 1.68 -0.09
CA GLY A 3 9.63 2.05 1.24
C GLY A 3 8.15 1.67 1.47
N PRO A 4 7.22 2.14 0.62
CA PRO A 4 5.78 1.87 0.82
C PRO A 4 5.42 0.38 0.70
N ALA A 5 6.09 -0.35 -0.20
CA ALA A 5 5.89 -1.79 -0.36
C ALA A 5 6.34 -2.57 0.89
N ALA A 6 7.48 -2.19 1.49
CA ALA A 6 7.95 -2.79 2.73
C ALA A 6 7.00 -2.48 3.90
N GLY A 7 6.47 -1.25 3.97
CA GLY A 7 5.46 -0.86 4.96
C GLY A 7 4.18 -1.68 4.86
N ALA A 8 3.67 -1.92 3.64
CA ALA A 8 2.47 -2.73 3.43
C ALA A 8 2.68 -4.20 3.84
N VAL A 9 3.86 -4.77 3.56
CA VAL A 9 4.21 -6.14 3.99
C VAL A 9 4.31 -6.23 5.53
N ALA A 10 4.93 -5.24 6.17
CA ALA A 10 5.02 -5.19 7.62
C ALA A 10 3.63 -5.08 8.26
N ALA A 11 2.76 -4.20 7.72
CA ALA A 11 1.40 -4.04 8.20
C ALA A 11 0.56 -5.31 8.04
N ALA A 12 0.72 -6.05 6.93
CA ALA A 12 0.06 -7.33 6.74
C ALA A 12 0.51 -8.36 7.79
N HIS A 13 1.80 -8.44 8.09
CA HIS A 13 2.33 -9.34 9.11
C HIS A 13 1.82 -9.01 10.52
N ILE A 14 1.84 -7.74 10.89
CA ILE A 14 1.34 -7.26 12.20
C ILE A 14 -0.16 -7.49 12.33
N GLY A 15 -0.93 -7.22 11.26
CA GLY A 15 -2.36 -7.47 11.21
C GLY A 15 -2.69 -8.93 11.47
N GLN A 16 -1.99 -9.84 10.80
CA GLN A 16 -2.16 -11.28 10.96
C GLN A 16 -1.85 -11.74 12.40
N GLN A 17 -0.77 -11.24 13.01
CA GLN A 17 -0.45 -11.50 14.42
C GLN A 17 -1.49 -10.94 15.39
N SER A 18 -2.20 -9.89 14.99
CA SER A 18 -3.26 -9.24 15.75
C SER A 18 -4.65 -9.83 15.50
N GLY A 19 -4.77 -10.85 14.63
CA GLY A 19 -6.05 -11.47 14.27
C GLY A 19 -6.89 -10.68 13.26
N PHE A 20 -6.28 -9.72 12.56
CA PHE A 20 -6.92 -8.91 11.53
C PHE A 20 -6.33 -9.18 10.15
N ASP A 21 -7.09 -9.89 9.32
CA ASP A 21 -6.66 -10.21 7.95
C ASP A 21 -6.98 -9.10 6.95
N ASN A 22 -7.90 -8.18 7.29
CA ASN A 22 -8.29 -7.07 6.42
C ASN A 22 -8.03 -5.75 7.13
N LEU A 23 -7.13 -4.93 6.59
CA LEU A 23 -6.80 -3.63 7.16
C LEU A 23 -6.31 -2.64 6.10
N ILE A 24 -6.33 -1.35 6.48
CA ILE A 24 -5.77 -0.27 5.67
C ILE A 24 -4.52 0.22 6.40
N ALA A 25 -3.39 0.19 5.71
CA ALA A 25 -2.13 0.75 6.19
C ALA A 25 -1.93 2.15 5.59
N CYS A 26 -1.44 3.09 6.40
CA CYS A 26 -1.23 4.47 6.02
C CYS A 26 0.17 4.92 6.45
N ASP A 27 0.95 5.45 5.52
CA ASP A 27 2.25 6.09 5.79
C ASP A 27 2.12 7.59 5.50
N MET A 28 2.20 8.39 6.57
CA MET A 28 2.04 9.84 6.51
C MET A 28 3.36 10.54 6.81
N GLY A 29 3.84 11.32 5.85
CA GLY A 29 4.91 12.29 6.04
C GLY A 29 4.36 13.72 6.09
N GLY A 30 5.27 14.71 6.19
CA GLY A 30 4.88 16.13 6.17
C GLY A 30 4.37 16.65 4.82
N THR A 31 4.59 15.90 3.73
CA THR A 31 4.28 16.32 2.34
C THR A 31 3.43 15.29 1.60
N SER A 32 3.48 14.02 1.99
CA SER A 32 2.86 12.91 1.26
C SER A 32 2.11 11.98 2.19
N PHE A 33 1.13 11.28 1.62
CA PHE A 33 0.34 10.28 2.29
C PHE A 33 0.16 9.08 1.35
N ASP A 34 0.70 7.93 1.75
CA ASP A 34 0.58 6.67 1.01
C ASP A 34 -0.43 5.77 1.73
N VAL A 35 -1.34 5.15 0.97
CA VAL A 35 -2.35 4.21 1.49
C VAL A 35 -2.17 2.85 0.83
N SER A 36 -2.25 1.79 1.64
CA SER A 36 -2.23 0.40 1.17
C SER A 36 -3.40 -0.36 1.75
N VAL A 37 -4.16 -1.01 0.88
CA VAL A 37 -5.25 -1.91 1.28
C VAL A 37 -4.70 -3.32 1.43
N ILE A 38 -4.96 -3.98 2.53
CA ILE A 38 -4.59 -5.38 2.77
C ILE A 38 -5.87 -6.18 2.90
N VAL A 39 -5.98 -7.25 2.12
CA VAL A 39 -7.13 -8.15 2.11
C VAL A 39 -6.61 -9.57 2.26
N GLY A 40 -7.15 -10.32 3.21
CA GLY A 40 -6.71 -11.70 3.48
C GLY A 40 -5.21 -11.78 3.83
N ALA A 41 -4.72 -10.85 4.64
CA ALA A 41 -3.31 -10.69 5.03
C ALA A 41 -2.34 -10.57 3.84
N THR A 42 -2.85 -10.18 2.67
CA THR A 42 -2.07 -9.98 1.46
C THR A 42 -2.15 -8.50 1.05
N PRO A 43 -1.00 -7.80 0.90
CA PRO A 43 -1.01 -6.43 0.41
C PRO A 43 -1.56 -6.36 -1.01
N SER A 44 -2.54 -5.47 -1.24
CA SER A 44 -3.02 -5.16 -2.58
C SER A 44 -1.93 -4.36 -3.30
N LEU A 45 -1.22 -4.98 -4.23
CA LEU A 45 -0.27 -4.28 -5.10
C LEU A 45 -1.03 -3.48 -6.16
N SER A 46 -1.68 -2.39 -5.76
CA SER A 46 -2.20 -1.42 -6.73
C SER A 46 -1.02 -0.63 -7.29
N ALA A 47 -0.61 -0.97 -8.51
CA ALA A 47 0.48 -0.32 -9.24
C ALA A 47 0.11 1.07 -9.80
N GLU A 48 -0.90 1.72 -9.24
CA GLU A 48 -1.42 2.98 -9.77
C GLU A 48 -1.15 4.07 -8.74
N LYS A 49 0.06 4.64 -8.82
CA LYS A 49 0.30 5.96 -8.25
C LYS A 49 -0.42 6.95 -9.15
N ASP A 50 -1.54 7.49 -8.68
CA ASP A 50 -2.09 8.76 -9.15
C ASP A 50 -1.03 9.86 -8.92
N LEU A 51 -0.01 9.91 -9.77
CA LEU A 51 0.98 10.96 -9.71
C LEU A 51 0.42 12.17 -10.46
N ALA A 52 -0.31 12.98 -9.68
CA ALA A 52 -0.93 14.26 -9.99
C ALA A 52 -2.20 14.23 -10.87
N TYR A 53 -3.25 14.89 -10.36
CA TYR A 53 -4.50 15.24 -11.07
C TYR A 53 -5.46 14.10 -11.46
N GLY A 54 -5.42 12.94 -10.80
CA GLY A 54 -6.44 11.88 -10.97
C GLY A 54 -6.48 11.27 -12.37
N ILE A 55 -5.33 11.20 -13.04
CA ILE A 55 -5.19 10.53 -14.33
C ILE A 55 -4.63 9.12 -14.08
N PRO A 56 -5.37 8.05 -14.42
CA PRO A 56 -4.86 6.70 -14.30
C PRO A 56 -3.65 6.49 -15.23
N VAL A 57 -2.47 6.27 -14.65
CA VAL A 57 -1.23 6.00 -15.38
C VAL A 57 -0.95 4.50 -15.36
N ARG A 58 -1.22 3.84 -16.49
CA ARG A 58 -0.94 2.42 -16.69
C ARG A 58 0.42 2.24 -17.35
N VAL A 59 1.49 2.14 -16.56
CA VAL A 59 2.83 1.80 -17.06
C VAL A 59 3.05 0.28 -17.02
N PRO A 60 3.26 -0.40 -18.17
CA PRO A 60 3.69 -1.79 -18.16
C PRO A 60 5.11 -1.87 -17.59
N ARG A 61 5.29 -2.70 -16.57
CA ARG A 61 6.60 -3.03 -16.00
C ARG A 61 7.07 -4.36 -16.60
N VAL A 62 8.24 -4.36 -17.24
CA VAL A 62 8.99 -5.58 -17.56
C VAL A 62 9.56 -6.22 -16.30
#